data_AF-A0A9P0LNV5-F1
#
_entry.id   AF-A0A9P0LNV5-F1
#
_cell.length_a   1.000
_cell.length_b   1.000
_cell.length_c   1.000
_cell.angle_alpha   90.00
_cell.angle_beta   90.00
_cell.angle_gamma   90.00
#
_symmetry.space_group_name_H-M   'P 1'
#
loop_
_entity.id
_entity.type
_entity.pdbx_description
1 polymer ?
#
loop_
_entity_poly.entity_id
_entity_poly.type
_entity_poly.pdbx_seq_one_letter_code
_entity_poly.pdbx_strand_id
1 'polypeptide(L)'
;MDHLTCYLPGTLMLGAHNGLPNGHRKLAEELLTTCYQTYAQQPTFLAPEITYFNIQGENSNDMYVKTNDAHNLLRPEFIESLWYMYQFTGNTTYQDWGWQIFQGFENYTKVVNGYTSIGNVRNPQNVRPKDKMESFFLSETLKYLYLLFSDDPKLLDLDKYVINSEAHPLPIQNV
;
A
#
# COMPACT_ATOMS: atom_id res chain seq x y z
N MET A 1 -11.60 -1.38 -8.94
CA MET A 1 -10.54 -0.50 -8.41
C MET A 1 -9.32 -1.36 -8.29
N ASP A 2 -8.36 -1.14 -9.17
CA ASP A 2 -7.09 -1.86 -9.13
C ASP A 2 -6.35 -1.42 -7.87
N HIS A 3 -5.60 -2.35 -7.27
CA HIS A 3 -4.76 -2.05 -6.12
C HIS A 3 -3.76 -0.92 -6.43
N LEU A 4 -3.34 -0.81 -7.70
CA LEU A 4 -2.55 0.30 -8.25
C LEU A 4 -3.09 1.69 -7.87
N THR A 5 -4.41 1.85 -7.76
CA THR A 5 -5.02 3.14 -7.40
C THR A 5 -4.73 3.58 -5.97
N CYS A 6 -4.22 2.69 -5.12
CA CYS A 6 -3.82 3.00 -3.76
C CYS A 6 -2.53 3.83 -3.66
N TYR A 7 -1.91 4.24 -4.77
CA TYR A 7 -0.87 5.30 -4.80
C TYR A 7 -1.45 6.70 -4.55
N LEU A 8 -2.74 6.87 -4.89
CA LEU A 8 -3.38 8.18 -4.95
C LEU A 8 -3.50 8.89 -3.59
N PRO A 9 -3.81 8.21 -2.46
CA PRO A 9 -3.82 8.85 -1.15
C PRO A 9 -2.50 9.56 -0.80
N GLY A 10 -1.36 8.87 -0.96
CA GLY A 10 -0.04 9.43 -0.70
C GLY A 10 0.27 10.60 -1.62
N THR A 11 -0.06 10.47 -2.91
CA THR A 11 0.13 11.53 -3.90
C THR A 11 -0.70 12.78 -3.60
N LEU A 12 -1.97 12.61 -3.23
CA LEU A 12 -2.85 13.71 -2.82
C LEU A 12 -2.32 14.41 -1.57
N MET A 13 -1.84 13.64 -0.60
CA MET A 13 -1.28 14.19 0.63
C MET A 13 0.03 14.95 0.39
N LEU A 14 0.92 14.40 -0.43
CA LEU A 14 2.15 15.08 -0.87
C LEU A 14 1.84 16.41 -1.56
N GLY A 15 0.87 16.41 -2.48
CA GLY A 15 0.43 17.61 -3.15
C GLY A 15 -0.19 18.64 -2.19
N ALA A 16 -1.05 18.21 -1.27
CA ALA A 16 -1.65 19.09 -0.27
C ALA A 16 -0.61 19.73 0.65
N HIS A 17 0.42 18.96 1.05
CA HIS A 17 1.54 19.48 1.83
C HIS A 17 2.33 20.55 1.06
N ASN A 18 2.45 20.40 -0.25
CA ASN A 18 3.16 21.33 -1.15
C ASN A 18 2.25 22.43 -1.75
N GLY A 19 1.13 22.75 -1.10
CA GLY A 19 0.30 23.91 -1.44
C GLY A 19 -0.88 23.65 -2.39
N LEU A 20 -1.20 22.40 -2.72
CA LEU A 20 -2.46 22.07 -3.39
C LEU A 20 -3.67 22.26 -2.44
N PRO A 21 -4.91 22.37 -2.97
CA PRO A 21 -6.09 22.66 -2.15
C PRO A 21 -6.32 21.66 -1.02
N ASN A 22 -6.76 22.14 0.15
CA ASN A 22 -7.04 21.31 1.34
C ASN A 22 -8.06 20.18 1.10
N GLY A 23 -8.90 20.28 0.08
CA GLY A 23 -9.78 19.18 -0.33
C GLY A 23 -9.04 17.88 -0.66
N HIS A 24 -7.77 17.98 -1.10
CA HIS A 24 -6.93 16.82 -1.38
C HIS A 24 -6.57 16.04 -0.12
N ARG A 25 -6.31 16.72 1.02
CA ARG A 25 -6.03 16.03 2.30
C ARG A 25 -7.23 15.20 2.73
N LYS A 26 -8.43 15.78 2.69
CA LYS A 26 -9.66 15.05 3.04
C LYS A 26 -9.87 13.83 2.15
N LEU A 27 -9.71 14.00 0.84
CA LEU A 27 -9.83 12.89 -0.10
C LEU A 27 -8.74 11.82 0.13
N ALA A 28 -7.51 12.23 0.47
CA ALA A 28 -6.43 11.31 0.80
C ALA A 28 -6.80 10.42 2.01
N GLU A 29 -7.33 11.00 3.09
CA GLU A 29 -7.74 10.25 4.28
C GLU A 29 -8.88 9.25 3.99
N GLU A 30 -9.88 9.66 3.20
CA GLU A 30 -11.01 8.82 2.80
C GLU A 30 -10.56 7.64 1.91
N LEU A 31 -9.72 7.92 0.91
CA LEU A 31 -9.17 6.90 0.02
C LEU A 31 -8.18 5.97 0.73
N LEU A 32 -7.36 6.49 1.65
CA LEU A 32 -6.45 5.68 2.45
C LEU A 32 -7.21 4.66 3.29
N THR A 33 -8.30 5.10 3.93
CA THR A 33 -9.19 4.21 4.68
C THR A 33 -9.79 3.14 3.77
N THR A 34 -10.23 3.51 2.56
CA THR A 34 -10.75 2.56 1.58
C THR A 34 -9.69 1.53 1.18
N CYS A 35 -8.46 1.96 0.91
CA CYS A 35 -7.35 1.07 0.58
C CYS A 35 -7.02 0.12 1.75
N TYR A 36 -7.00 0.59 2.99
CA TYR A 36 -6.85 -0.26 4.17
C TYR A 36 -7.91 -1.37 4.21
N GLN A 37 -9.17 -1.04 3.93
CA GLN A 37 -10.25 -2.02 3.92
C GLN A 37 -10.05 -3.12 2.87
N THR A 38 -9.39 -2.83 1.73
CA THR A 38 -9.06 -3.86 0.73
C THR A 38 -8.11 -4.94 1.28
N TYR A 39 -7.26 -4.60 2.26
CA TYR A 39 -6.40 -5.54 2.98
C TYR A 39 -7.15 -6.19 4.14
N ALA A 40 -7.77 -5.38 5.00
CA ALA A 40 -8.35 -5.82 6.26
C ALA A 40 -9.52 -6.81 6.09
N GLN A 41 -10.22 -6.76 4.95
CA GLN A 41 -11.30 -7.69 4.64
C GLN A 41 -10.82 -9.05 4.10
N GLN A 42 -9.52 -9.20 3.81
CA GLN A 42 -8.98 -10.47 3.34
C GLN A 42 -8.46 -11.31 4.50
N PRO A 43 -8.74 -12.64 4.54
CA PRO A 43 -8.21 -13.53 5.57
C PRO A 43 -6.68 -13.57 5.70
N THR A 44 -5.94 -13.26 4.63
CA THR A 44 -4.47 -13.18 4.66
C THR A 44 -3.94 -11.81 5.08
N PHE A 45 -4.82 -10.82 5.26
CA PHE A 45 -4.46 -9.42 5.44
C PHE A 45 -3.61 -8.84 4.29
N LEU A 46 -3.78 -9.38 3.08
CA LEU A 46 -3.14 -8.92 1.85
C LEU A 46 -4.21 -8.55 0.83
N ALA A 47 -4.11 -7.38 0.20
CA ALA A 47 -5.09 -6.96 -0.79
C ALA A 47 -5.00 -7.80 -2.09
N PRO A 48 -6.14 -8.03 -2.76
CA PRO A 48 -6.16 -8.60 -4.11
C PRO A 48 -5.72 -7.57 -5.16
N GLU A 49 -5.48 -8.02 -6.39
CA GLU A 49 -5.13 -7.14 -7.51
C GLU A 49 -6.26 -6.17 -7.85
N ILE A 50 -7.52 -6.63 -7.82
CA ILE A 50 -8.69 -5.80 -8.13
C ILE A 50 -9.79 -6.04 -7.10
N THR A 51 -10.27 -4.94 -6.52
CA THR A 51 -11.45 -4.91 -5.65
C THR A 51 -12.61 -4.22 -6.35
N TYR A 52 -13.80 -4.79 -6.24
CA TYR A 52 -15.04 -4.24 -6.78
C TYR A 52 -15.92 -3.74 -5.64
N PHE A 53 -16.71 -2.70 -5.91
CA PHE A 53 -17.58 -2.06 -4.92
C PHE A 53 -19.04 -2.27 -5.29
N ASN A 54 -19.85 -2.62 -4.31
CA ASN A 54 -21.29 -2.69 -4.47
C ASN A 54 -21.86 -1.29 -4.28
N ILE A 55 -22.52 -0.78 -5.32
CA ILE A 55 -23.18 0.54 -5.30
C ILE A 55 -24.70 0.44 -5.13
N GLN A 56 -25.24 -0.79 -5.14
CA GLN A 56 -26.65 -1.08 -4.98
C GLN A 56 -26.88 -1.59 -3.55
N GLY A 57 -27.82 -0.99 -2.82
CA GLY A 57 -28.06 -1.25 -1.40
C GLY A 57 -28.67 -2.62 -1.06
N GLU A 58 -28.67 -3.57 -1.99
CA GLU A 58 -29.17 -4.92 -1.77
C GLU A 58 -28.11 -5.85 -1.17
N ASN A 59 -26.83 -5.53 -1.34
CA ASN A 59 -25.73 -6.31 -0.76
C ASN A 59 -25.23 -5.63 0.53
N SER A 60 -25.07 -6.42 1.59
CA SER A 60 -24.57 -5.92 2.88
C SER A 60 -23.05 -5.69 2.89
N ASN A 61 -22.31 -6.25 1.94
CA ASN A 61 -20.87 -6.05 1.84
C ASN A 61 -20.54 -4.90 0.88
N ASP A 62 -19.72 -3.94 1.32
CA ASP A 62 -19.26 -2.84 0.47
C ASP A 62 -18.37 -3.30 -0.69
N MET A 63 -17.55 -4.35 -0.45
CA MET A 63 -16.49 -4.78 -1.35
C MET A 63 -16.57 -6.27 -1.68
N TYR A 64 -16.14 -6.65 -2.88
CA TYR A 64 -15.96 -8.04 -3.28
C TYR A 64 -14.81 -8.23 -4.26
N VAL A 65 -14.35 -9.48 -4.38
CA VAL A 65 -13.19 -9.86 -5.19
C VAL A 65 -13.58 -11.01 -6.12
N LYS A 66 -13.40 -10.82 -7.43
CA LYS A 66 -13.59 -11.90 -8.41
C LYS A 66 -12.45 -12.91 -8.32
N THR A 67 -12.74 -14.17 -8.64
CA THR A 67 -11.78 -15.27 -8.50
C THR A 67 -10.46 -15.03 -9.23
N ASN A 68 -10.49 -14.47 -10.44
CA ASN A 68 -9.27 -14.22 -11.23
C ASN A 68 -8.45 -13.02 -10.72
N ASP A 69 -9.06 -12.16 -9.92
CA ASP A 69 -8.46 -10.93 -9.41
C ASP A 69 -7.91 -11.10 -7.98
N ALA A 70 -8.11 -12.27 -7.36
CA ALA A 70 -7.75 -12.54 -5.96
C ALA A 70 -6.25 -12.73 -5.70
N HIS A 71 -5.40 -12.45 -6.68
CA HIS A 71 -3.96 -12.61 -6.54
C HIS A 71 -3.31 -11.38 -5.89
N ASN A 72 -2.19 -11.57 -5.20
CA ASN A 72 -1.36 -10.48 -4.68
C ASN A 72 0.05 -10.65 -5.22
N LEU A 73 0.59 -9.57 -5.79
CA LEU A 73 1.90 -9.57 -6.43
C LEU A 73 3.00 -8.92 -5.57
N LEU A 74 2.76 -8.76 -4.27
CA LEU A 74 3.63 -8.08 -3.32
C LEU A 74 3.76 -6.57 -3.57
N ARG A 75 2.72 -5.96 -4.14
CA ARG A 75 2.73 -4.58 -4.63
C ARG A 75 2.82 -3.51 -3.52
N PRO A 76 3.40 -2.33 -3.81
CA PRO A 76 3.78 -1.35 -2.78
C PRO A 76 2.77 -0.24 -2.50
N GLU A 77 1.81 0.01 -3.38
CA GLU A 77 1.15 1.32 -3.56
C GLU A 77 0.43 1.80 -2.30
N PHE A 78 -0.18 0.88 -1.55
CA PHE A 78 -0.79 1.25 -0.28
C PHE A 78 0.24 1.59 0.81
N ILE A 79 1.34 0.83 0.90
CA ILE A 79 2.42 1.09 1.86
C ILE A 79 3.15 2.40 1.53
N GLU A 80 3.34 2.69 0.24
CA GLU A 80 3.78 4.01 -0.23
C GLU A 80 2.90 5.11 0.33
N SER A 81 1.57 4.98 0.17
CA SER A 81 0.62 5.94 0.72
C SER A 81 0.67 6.04 2.24
N LEU A 82 0.82 4.92 2.96
CA LEU A 82 0.99 4.94 4.42
C LEU A 82 2.21 5.76 4.85
N TRP A 83 3.32 5.61 4.12
CA TRP A 83 4.54 6.36 4.42
C TRP A 83 4.35 7.86 4.24
N TYR A 84 3.79 8.33 3.11
CA TYR A 84 3.50 9.75 2.93
C TYR A 84 2.54 10.29 4.01
N MET A 85 1.49 9.53 4.32
CA MET A 85 0.51 9.93 5.33
C MET A 85 1.15 10.04 6.72
N TYR A 86 2.02 9.09 7.09
CA TYR A 86 2.79 9.15 8.34
C TYR A 86 3.73 10.36 8.36
N GLN A 87 4.52 10.58 7.30
CA GLN A 87 5.46 11.69 7.21
C GLN A 87 4.81 13.05 7.44
N PHE A 88 3.59 13.26 6.93
CA PHE A 88 2.92 14.56 7.00
C PHE A 88 1.93 14.73 8.17
N THR A 89 1.65 13.67 8.92
CA THR A 89 0.69 13.73 10.05
C THR A 89 1.27 13.28 11.38
N GLY A 90 2.32 12.45 11.38
CA GLY A 90 2.83 11.77 12.56
C GLY A 90 1.87 10.72 13.15
N ASN A 91 0.78 10.36 12.46
CA ASN A 91 -0.19 9.40 12.97
C ASN A 91 0.35 7.96 12.91
N THR A 92 0.67 7.40 14.07
CA THR A 92 1.27 6.07 14.21
C THR A 92 0.35 4.93 13.80
N THR A 93 -0.96 5.18 13.65
CA THR A 93 -1.91 4.18 13.11
C THR A 93 -1.45 3.65 11.75
N TYR A 94 -0.81 4.49 10.92
CA TYR A 94 -0.32 4.07 9.61
C TYR A 94 0.86 3.10 9.71
N GLN A 95 1.67 3.21 10.77
CA GLN A 95 2.72 2.23 11.07
C GLN A 95 2.08 0.91 11.52
N ASP A 96 1.06 0.94 12.38
CA ASP A 96 0.35 -0.27 12.81
C ASP A 96 -0.25 -1.03 11.60
N TRP A 97 -0.87 -0.30 10.67
CA TRP A 97 -1.40 -0.88 9.43
C TRP A 97 -0.28 -1.47 8.55
N GLY A 98 0.82 -0.74 8.38
CA GLY A 98 2.00 -1.25 7.65
C GLY A 98 2.55 -2.52 8.28
N TRP A 99 2.57 -2.60 9.62
CA TRP A 99 3.06 -3.77 10.34
C TRP A 99 2.16 -4.99 10.14
N GLN A 100 0.84 -4.81 10.18
CA GLN A 100 -0.11 -5.90 9.88
C GLN A 100 0.09 -6.46 8.47
N ILE A 101 0.34 -5.59 7.49
CA ILE A 101 0.62 -6.00 6.11
C ILE A 101 1.94 -6.76 6.02
N PHE A 102 2.99 -6.27 6.68
CA PHE A 102 4.29 -6.98 6.74
C PHE A 102 4.15 -8.38 7.34
N GLN A 103 3.38 -8.51 8.44
CA GLN A 103 3.06 -9.83 9.01
C GLN A 103 2.29 -10.72 8.01
N GLY A 104 1.40 -10.14 7.20
CA GLY A 104 0.75 -10.84 6.08
C GLY A 104 1.76 -11.41 5.08
N PHE A 105 2.75 -10.62 4.66
CA PHE A 105 3.83 -11.11 3.78
C PHE A 105 4.66 -12.22 4.47
N GLU A 106 5.07 -12.02 5.72
CA GLU A 106 5.84 -13.03 6.46
C GLU A 106 5.11 -14.37 6.56
N ASN A 107 3.80 -14.35 6.80
CA ASN A 107 3.01 -15.56 7.02
C ASN A 107 2.60 -16.27 5.73
N TYR A 108 2.37 -15.53 4.65
CA TYR A 108 1.68 -16.07 3.47
C TYR A 108 2.50 -16.04 2.18
N THR A 109 3.61 -15.32 2.15
CA THR A 109 4.40 -15.16 0.91
C THR A 109 5.86 -15.57 1.07
N LYS A 110 6.35 -15.75 2.30
CA LYS A 110 7.74 -16.17 2.57
C LYS A 110 8.03 -17.59 2.08
N VAL A 111 9.18 -17.74 1.44
CA VAL A 111 9.77 -19.02 1.02
C VAL A 111 11.21 -19.11 1.53
N VAL A 112 11.87 -20.25 1.36
CA VAL A 112 13.23 -20.50 1.90
C VAL A 112 14.23 -19.40 1.53
N ASN A 113 14.17 -18.90 0.29
CA ASN A 113 15.14 -17.94 -0.25
C ASN A 113 14.52 -16.61 -0.72
N GLY A 114 13.40 -16.18 -0.13
CA GLY A 114 12.75 -14.92 -0.51
C GLY A 114 11.25 -14.91 -0.26
N TYR A 115 10.51 -14.26 -1.14
CA TYR A 115 9.06 -14.15 -1.10
C TYR A 115 8.47 -14.45 -2.47
N THR A 116 7.19 -14.81 -2.54
CA THR A 116 6.51 -15.09 -3.81
C THR A 116 5.15 -14.42 -3.86
N SER A 117 4.80 -13.91 -5.03
CA SER A 117 3.43 -13.60 -5.39
C SER A 117 2.52 -14.81 -5.13
N ILE A 118 1.27 -14.53 -4.75
CA ILE A 118 0.25 -15.54 -4.43
C ILE A 118 -0.98 -15.38 -5.31
N GLY A 119 -1.64 -16.49 -5.63
CA GLY A 119 -2.82 -16.53 -6.49
C GLY A 119 -4.15 -16.33 -5.78
N ASN A 120 -4.18 -16.38 -4.45
CA ASN A 120 -5.43 -16.28 -3.69
C ASN A 120 -5.24 -15.72 -2.27
N VAL A 121 -5.55 -14.44 -2.08
CA VAL A 121 -5.56 -13.78 -0.76
C VAL A 121 -6.72 -14.22 0.14
N ARG A 122 -7.72 -14.91 -0.41
CA ARG A 122 -8.96 -15.27 0.29
C ARG A 122 -8.89 -16.58 1.06
N ASN A 123 -7.83 -17.38 0.88
CA ASN A 123 -7.68 -18.68 1.52
C ASN A 123 -6.28 -18.84 2.14
N PRO A 124 -6.14 -18.58 3.45
CA PRO A 124 -4.87 -18.74 4.17
C PRO A 124 -4.28 -20.15 4.11
N GLN A 125 -5.14 -21.17 3.94
CA GLN A 125 -4.71 -22.57 3.86
C GLN A 125 -4.19 -22.95 2.46
N ASN A 126 -4.52 -22.16 1.43
CA ASN A 126 -4.03 -22.37 0.07
C ASN A 126 -3.98 -21.05 -0.70
N VAL A 127 -2.86 -20.36 -0.53
CA VAL A 127 -2.57 -19.06 -1.15
C VAL A 127 -2.17 -19.18 -2.63
N ARG A 128 -1.87 -20.39 -3.11
CA ARG A 128 -1.42 -20.68 -4.49
C ARG A 128 -0.17 -19.88 -4.90
N PRO A 129 1.02 -20.19 -4.36
CA PRO A 129 2.27 -19.54 -4.75
C PRO A 129 2.50 -19.52 -6.27
N LYS A 130 3.00 -18.40 -6.79
CA LYS A 130 3.25 -18.18 -8.23
C LYS A 130 4.71 -18.34 -8.65
N ASP A 131 5.62 -18.61 -7.72
CA ASP A 131 7.07 -18.75 -7.94
C ASP A 131 7.70 -17.53 -8.64
N LYS A 132 7.32 -16.34 -8.16
CA LYS A 132 7.85 -15.07 -8.68
C LYS A 132 7.95 -14.04 -7.58
N MET A 133 9.15 -13.50 -7.38
CA MET A 133 9.39 -12.30 -6.58
C MET A 133 9.60 -11.14 -7.54
N GLU A 134 8.66 -10.20 -7.61
CA GLU A 134 8.80 -9.02 -8.44
C GLU A 134 9.88 -8.09 -7.87
N SER A 135 10.60 -7.36 -8.72
CA SER A 135 11.68 -6.46 -8.29
C SER A 135 11.20 -5.41 -7.29
N PHE A 136 10.00 -4.87 -7.52
CA PHE A 136 9.36 -3.86 -6.70
C PHE A 136 9.11 -4.30 -5.26
N PHE A 137 9.06 -5.60 -4.96
CA PHE A 137 8.97 -6.02 -3.56
C PHE A 137 10.18 -5.51 -2.76
N LEU A 138 11.38 -5.60 -3.35
CA LEU A 138 12.61 -5.14 -2.72
C LEU A 138 12.83 -3.63 -2.89
N SER A 139 12.63 -3.11 -4.11
CA SER A 139 12.88 -1.68 -4.37
C SER A 139 11.82 -0.77 -3.75
N GLU A 140 10.56 -1.21 -3.63
CA GLU A 140 9.44 -0.36 -3.21
C GLU A 140 8.84 -0.84 -1.89
N THR A 141 8.24 -2.03 -1.86
CA THR A 141 7.44 -2.51 -0.71
C THR A 141 8.27 -2.51 0.57
N LEU A 142 9.46 -3.12 0.57
CA LEU A 142 10.34 -3.15 1.73
C LEU A 142 10.98 -1.78 2.02
N LYS A 143 11.25 -0.97 1.00
CA LYS A 143 11.80 0.39 1.20
C LYS A 143 10.80 1.28 1.92
N TYR A 144 9.55 1.31 1.47
CA TYR A 144 8.51 2.11 2.11
C TYR A 144 8.16 1.58 3.51
N LEU A 145 8.16 0.26 3.74
CA LEU A 145 8.04 -0.28 5.10
C LEU A 145 9.18 0.20 6.00
N TYR A 146 10.43 0.12 5.52
CA TYR A 146 11.59 0.58 6.27
C TYR A 146 11.49 2.08 6.61
N LEU A 147 11.12 2.91 5.63
CA LEU A 147 10.96 4.36 5.84
C LEU A 147 9.76 4.69 6.74
N LEU A 148 8.66 3.93 6.65
CA LEU A 148 7.48 4.08 7.50
C LEU A 148 7.81 3.81 8.97
N PHE A 149 8.71 2.87 9.25
CA PHE A 149 9.13 2.53 10.61
C PHE A 149 10.37 3.29 11.09
N SER A 150 10.92 4.19 10.28
CA SER A 150 12.05 5.02 10.68
C SER A 150 11.64 6.01 11.78
N ASP A 151 12.41 6.04 12.88
CA ASP A 151 12.30 7.09 13.91
C ASP A 151 12.86 8.43 13.42
N ASP A 152 13.64 8.44 12.34
CA ASP A 152 14.13 9.64 11.68
C ASP A 152 13.21 10.01 10.49
N PRO A 153 12.35 11.04 10.61
CA PRO A 153 11.49 11.49 9.52
C PRO A 153 12.28 12.15 8.38
N LYS A 154 13.54 12.52 8.61
CA LYS A 154 14.42 13.16 7.62
C LYS A 154 15.43 12.19 6.99
N LEU A 155 15.33 10.89 7.30
CA LEU A 155 16.15 9.85 6.67
C LEU A 155 16.04 9.88 5.13
N LEU A 156 14.83 10.14 4.63
CA LEU A 156 14.59 10.56 3.25
C LEU A 156 13.76 11.85 3.26
N ASP A 157 14.46 12.97 3.23
CA ASP A 157 13.88 14.31 3.37
C ASP A 157 13.02 14.69 2.15
N LEU A 158 11.69 14.69 2.33
CA LEU A 158 10.71 15.06 1.30
C LEU A 158 10.77 16.52 0.85
N ASP A 159 11.52 17.38 1.56
CA ASP A 159 11.82 18.75 1.10
C ASP A 159 12.98 18.78 0.10
N LYS A 160 13.73 17.68 -0.04
CA LYS A 160 14.95 17.57 -0.87
C LYS A 160 14.84 16.53 -1.97
N TYR A 161 13.95 15.56 -1.83
CA TYR A 161 13.81 14.45 -2.77
C TYR A 161 12.37 14.29 -3.22
N VAL A 162 12.20 14.00 -4.51
CA VAL A 162 10.98 13.44 -5.08
C VAL A 162 11.26 11.99 -5.44
N ILE A 163 10.28 11.12 -5.24
CA ILE A 163 10.44 9.70 -5.50
C ILE A 163 9.77 9.35 -6.82
N ASN A 164 10.48 8.61 -7.68
CA ASN A 164 9.90 8.13 -8.93
C ASN A 164 8.90 6.97 -8.67
N SER A 165 8.21 6.54 -9.72
CA SER A 165 7.19 5.50 -9.64
C SER A 165 7.70 4.08 -9.34
N GLU A 166 9.00 3.90 -9.02
CA GLU A 166 9.59 2.63 -8.57
C GLU A 166 10.39 2.85 -7.26
N ALA A 167 9.91 3.76 -6.42
CA ALA A 167 10.48 4.17 -5.15
C ALA A 167 11.94 4.67 -5.17
N HIS A 168 12.48 5.11 -6.31
CA HIS A 168 13.85 5.66 -6.39
C HIS A 168 13.85 7.16 -6.15
N PRO A 169 14.52 7.65 -5.09
CA PRO A 169 14.57 9.08 -4.79
C PRO A 169 15.50 9.83 -5.75
N LEU A 170 15.02 10.98 -6.22
CA LEU A 170 15.73 11.91 -7.08
C LEU A 170 15.75 13.28 -6.40
N PRO A 171 16.87 14.03 -6.44
CA PRO A 171 16.94 15.34 -5.82
C PRO A 171 16.00 16.34 -6.50
N ILE A 172 15.30 17.15 -5.71
CA ILE A 172 14.52 18.29 -6.19
C ILE A 172 15.48 19.35 -6.73
N GLN A 173 15.19 19.88 -7.93
CA GLN A 173 15.95 20.99 -8.49
C GLN A 173 15.44 22.30 -7.89
N ASN A 174 16.26 22.93 -7.05
CA ASN A 174 16.01 24.29 -6.58
C ASN A 174 16.41 25.26 -7.71
N VAL A 175 15.41 25.87 -8.35
CA VAL A 175 15.58 26.94 -9.34
C VAL A 175 15.41 28.29 -8.66
#